data_AF-A0A7S1Z2N2-F1
#
_entry.id   AF-A0A7S1Z2N2-F1
#
_cell.length_a   1.000
_cell.length_b   1.000
_cell.length_c   1.000
_cell.angle_alpha   90.00
_cell.angle_beta   90.00
_cell.angle_gamma   90.00
#
_symmetry.space_group_name_H-M   'P 1'
#
loop_
_entity.id
_entity.type
_entity.pdbx_description
1 polymer ?
#
loop_
_entity_poly.entity_id
_entity_poly.type
_entity_poly.pdbx_seq_one_letter_code
_entity_poly.pdbx_strand_id
1 'polypeptide(L)'
;MDVSEFTPYVFQVLAQLLEYRPRDSGLGDAYKSLFPPLLTPMLWERKGNIPALTRLLQAYLLKGASEIVAMGQLMGLLGVFQKLVSSKANEASAFDLLSSVVIHVPLDAYRANLKDMFQILLVRLQSGKTPRFVRLATNFFALFIGKFGYQSYSDYLNSIQPGLGLMLVTQVWIPRLQTDTPVKMEAKIEVVGLTKILCETPTLLADTNTEQIWAQILAGTMKIITNPQARMGLSAGAGAEDADYEETEIGYDAAFSRLHFAARAVLDPFPEAKDPAVDFAKGLYGLCSRNPGKFPPLIQHALQADPKLAAGLESLVQKAGVSLV
;
A
#
# COMPACT_ATOMS: atom_id res chain seq x y z
N MET A 1 -6.12 41.33 -5.34
CA MET A 1 -6.87 40.09 -5.60
C MET A 1 -5.89 38.96 -5.36
N ASP A 2 -6.06 38.23 -4.25
CA ASP A 2 -5.12 37.17 -3.88
C ASP A 2 -5.37 35.98 -4.82
N VAL A 3 -4.41 35.68 -5.69
CA VAL A 3 -4.49 34.59 -6.69
C VAL A 3 -4.34 33.22 -6.01
N SER A 4 -4.07 33.21 -4.70
CA SER A 4 -3.73 32.01 -3.97
C SER A 4 -4.86 30.98 -3.86
N GLU A 5 -6.12 31.39 -4.04
CA GLU A 5 -7.29 30.51 -4.16
C GLU A 5 -7.22 29.60 -5.41
N PHE A 6 -6.49 30.02 -6.45
CA PHE A 6 -6.34 29.22 -7.68
C PHE A 6 -5.22 28.18 -7.58
N THR A 7 -4.36 28.27 -6.57
CA THR A 7 -3.17 27.43 -6.41
C THR A 7 -3.47 25.92 -6.45
N PRO A 8 -4.49 25.38 -5.74
CA PRO A 8 -4.81 23.96 -5.81
C PRO A 8 -5.22 23.50 -7.21
N TYR A 9 -5.87 24.35 -8.00
CA TYR A 9 -6.27 24.03 -9.36
C TYR A 9 -5.06 24.01 -10.31
N VAL A 10 -4.13 24.96 -10.16
CA VAL A 10 -2.88 24.97 -10.92
C VAL A 10 -2.10 23.67 -10.70
N PHE A 11 -1.99 23.21 -9.45
CA PHE A 11 -1.33 21.93 -9.16
C PHE A 11 -2.05 20.73 -9.78
N GLN A 12 -3.38 20.70 -9.75
CA GLN A 12 -4.16 19.64 -10.41
C GLN A 12 -3.95 19.61 -11.93
N VAL A 13 -3.95 20.78 -12.59
CA VAL A 13 -3.68 20.89 -14.03
C VAL A 13 -2.25 20.47 -14.35
N LEU A 14 -1.26 20.92 -13.59
CA LEU A 14 0.14 20.52 -13.78
C LEU A 14 0.34 19.02 -13.59
N ALA A 15 -0.34 18.42 -12.61
CA ALA A 15 -0.30 16.98 -12.37
C ALA A 15 -0.87 16.24 -13.58
N GLN A 16 -2.04 16.66 -14.07
CA GLN A 16 -2.68 16.06 -15.24
C GLN A 16 -1.79 16.20 -16.49
N LEU A 17 -1.28 17.39 -16.79
CA LEU A 17 -0.38 17.60 -17.93
C LEU A 17 0.85 16.71 -17.87
N LEU A 18 1.40 16.48 -16.68
CA LEU A 18 2.53 15.58 -16.50
C LEU A 18 2.11 14.11 -16.68
N GLU A 19 1.00 13.68 -16.10
CA GLU A 19 0.43 12.33 -16.23
C GLU A 19 0.20 11.91 -17.69
N TYR A 20 -0.28 12.84 -18.53
CA TYR A 20 -0.60 12.62 -19.95
C TYR A 20 0.63 12.51 -20.86
N ARG A 21 1.81 12.95 -20.42
CA ARG A 21 3.04 12.79 -21.22
C ARG A 21 3.38 11.31 -21.42
N PRO A 22 4.08 10.91 -22.49
CA PRO A 22 4.62 9.55 -22.60
C PRO A 22 5.46 9.17 -21.37
N ARG A 23 5.45 7.91 -20.94
CA ARG A 23 6.18 7.50 -19.72
C ARG A 23 7.69 7.76 -19.83
N ASP A 24 8.25 7.60 -21.02
CA ASP A 24 9.69 7.68 -21.26
C ASP A 24 10.18 9.10 -21.65
N SER A 25 9.31 10.11 -21.61
CA SER A 25 9.68 11.48 -21.98
C SER A 25 10.45 12.24 -20.90
N GLY A 26 10.56 11.66 -19.68
CA GLY A 26 11.06 12.36 -18.50
C GLY A 26 10.21 13.57 -18.11
N LEU A 27 10.75 14.41 -17.21
CA LEU A 27 10.09 15.60 -16.69
C LEU A 27 10.16 16.81 -17.63
N GLY A 28 11.27 16.96 -18.36
CA GLY A 28 11.60 18.20 -19.08
C GLY A 28 11.97 19.35 -18.13
N ASP A 29 12.68 20.36 -18.67
CA ASP A 29 13.37 21.37 -17.85
C ASP A 29 12.43 22.19 -16.97
N ALA A 30 11.25 22.57 -17.49
CA ALA A 30 10.27 23.35 -16.72
C ALA A 30 9.80 22.62 -15.44
N TYR A 31 9.51 21.32 -15.54
CA TYR A 31 9.11 20.52 -14.38
C TYR A 31 10.30 20.26 -13.44
N LYS A 32 11.51 20.05 -13.97
CA LYS A 32 12.73 19.94 -13.15
C LYS A 32 12.97 21.19 -12.33
N SER A 33 12.91 22.37 -12.94
CA SER A 33 13.08 23.65 -12.24
C SER A 33 11.96 23.94 -11.24
N LEU A 34 10.74 23.47 -11.51
CA LEU A 34 9.60 23.66 -10.61
C LEU A 34 9.64 22.71 -9.40
N PHE A 35 10.31 21.56 -9.49
CA PHE A 35 10.25 20.55 -8.44
C PHE A 35 10.77 21.00 -7.06
N PRO A 36 11.98 21.60 -6.92
CA PRO A 36 12.50 21.96 -5.59
C PRO A 36 11.59 22.96 -4.83
N PRO A 37 11.04 24.03 -5.47
CA PRO A 37 10.07 24.90 -4.81
C PRO A 37 8.84 24.18 -4.25
N LEU A 38 8.36 23.11 -4.88
CA LEU A 38 7.17 22.35 -4.43
C LEU A 38 7.41 21.62 -3.10
N LEU A 39 8.67 21.39 -2.71
CA LEU A 39 9.04 20.72 -1.47
C LEU A 39 9.13 21.70 -0.28
N THR A 40 8.99 23.01 -0.51
CA THR A 40 9.13 24.03 0.53
C THR A 40 7.97 23.96 1.53
N PRO A 41 8.21 24.05 2.85
CA PRO A 41 7.18 23.87 3.88
C PRO A 41 5.95 24.78 3.72
N MET A 42 6.14 26.00 3.23
CA MET A 42 5.11 27.03 3.05
C MET A 42 3.95 26.57 2.18
N LEU A 43 4.23 25.81 1.10
CA LEU A 43 3.18 25.31 0.21
C LEU A 43 2.29 24.25 0.86
N TRP A 44 2.81 23.57 1.89
CA TRP A 44 2.17 22.48 2.63
C TRP A 44 1.48 22.94 3.92
N GLU A 45 1.42 24.25 4.20
CA GLU A 45 0.69 24.81 5.34
C GLU A 45 -0.80 25.00 5.04
N ARG A 46 -1.12 25.32 3.79
CA ARG A 46 -2.50 25.53 3.36
C ARG A 46 -3.16 24.18 3.08
N LYS A 47 -4.16 23.81 3.89
CA LYS A 47 -4.90 22.54 3.77
C LYS A 47 -5.43 22.29 2.35
N GLY A 48 -5.93 23.35 1.70
CA GLY A 48 -6.43 23.28 0.32
C GLY A 48 -5.42 22.81 -0.72
N ASN A 49 -4.13 23.07 -0.49
CA ASN A 49 -3.07 22.67 -1.43
C ASN A 49 -2.70 21.19 -1.29
N ILE A 50 -2.86 20.59 -0.10
CA ILE A 50 -2.27 19.29 0.25
C ILE A 50 -2.70 18.18 -0.72
N PRO A 51 -4.00 17.98 -1.04
CA PRO A 51 -4.40 16.93 -1.97
C PRO A 51 -3.82 17.14 -3.38
N ALA A 52 -3.81 18.39 -3.86
CA ALA A 52 -3.34 18.73 -5.20
C ALA A 52 -1.81 18.58 -5.34
N LEU A 53 -1.06 19.05 -4.34
CA LEU A 53 0.40 18.90 -4.27
C LEU A 53 0.80 17.43 -4.17
N THR A 54 0.09 16.66 -3.34
CA THR A 54 0.34 15.22 -3.22
C THR A 54 0.19 14.55 -4.58
N ARG A 55 -0.92 14.77 -5.28
CA ARG A 55 -1.13 14.24 -6.64
C ARG A 55 -0.01 14.66 -7.58
N LEU A 56 0.39 15.94 -7.56
CA LEU A 56 1.46 16.44 -8.41
C LEU A 56 2.79 15.71 -8.12
N LEU A 57 3.18 15.55 -6.85
CA LEU A 57 4.38 14.79 -6.49
C LEU A 57 4.30 13.31 -6.91
N GLN A 58 3.13 12.67 -6.84
CA GLN A 58 2.93 11.32 -7.36
C GLN A 58 3.15 11.27 -8.89
N ALA A 59 2.65 12.27 -9.63
CA ALA A 59 2.88 12.38 -11.08
C ALA A 59 4.38 12.58 -11.42
N TYR A 60 5.09 13.37 -10.62
CA TYR A 60 6.55 13.52 -10.72
C TYR A 60 7.28 12.19 -10.53
N LEU A 61 6.95 11.43 -9.49
CA LEU A 61 7.54 10.11 -9.25
C LEU A 61 7.21 9.13 -10.39
N LEU A 62 5.96 9.12 -10.87
CA LEU A 62 5.52 8.27 -11.97
C LEU A 62 6.31 8.53 -13.27
N LYS A 63 6.66 9.79 -13.56
CA LYS A 63 7.34 10.17 -14.81
C LYS A 63 8.86 10.25 -14.73
N GLY A 64 9.40 10.58 -13.57
CA GLY A 64 10.80 11.00 -13.45
C GLY A 64 11.44 10.67 -12.12
N ALA A 65 11.09 9.54 -11.49
CA ALA A 65 11.71 9.11 -10.23
C ALA A 65 13.25 9.10 -10.30
N SER A 66 13.84 8.57 -11.38
CA SER A 66 15.29 8.55 -11.57
C SER A 66 15.90 9.96 -11.64
N GLU A 67 15.23 10.89 -12.32
CA GLU A 67 15.65 12.30 -12.40
C GLU A 67 15.55 12.98 -11.03
N ILE A 68 14.50 12.70 -10.25
CA ILE A 68 14.31 13.24 -8.89
C ILE A 68 15.42 12.78 -7.95
N VAL A 69 15.79 11.49 -8.04
CA VAL A 69 16.92 10.92 -7.28
C VAL A 69 18.22 11.58 -7.71
N ALA A 70 18.48 11.70 -9.02
CA ALA A 70 19.69 12.32 -9.55
C ALA A 70 19.83 13.81 -9.16
N MET A 71 18.71 14.53 -9.05
CA MET A 71 18.68 15.92 -8.56
C MET A 71 18.86 16.05 -7.03
N GLY A 72 19.00 14.94 -6.30
CA GLY A 72 19.15 14.92 -4.84
C GLY A 72 17.89 15.34 -4.07
N GLN A 73 16.72 15.30 -4.71
CA GLN A 73 15.49 15.86 -4.15
C GLN A 73 14.64 14.83 -3.36
N LEU A 74 15.06 13.56 -3.34
CA LEU A 74 14.35 12.50 -2.61
C LEU A 74 14.23 12.81 -1.11
N MET A 75 15.27 13.36 -0.50
CA MET A 75 15.24 13.73 0.92
C MET A 75 14.21 14.81 1.23
N GLY A 76 14.04 15.80 0.34
CA GLY A 76 12.99 16.81 0.49
C GLY A 76 11.59 16.20 0.42
N LEU A 77 11.39 15.22 -0.47
CA LEU A 77 10.13 14.49 -0.57
C LEU A 77 9.84 13.64 0.69
N LEU A 78 10.86 12.98 1.26
CA LEU A 78 10.71 12.26 2.53
C LEU A 78 10.42 13.21 3.70
N GLY A 79 10.97 14.43 3.68
CA GLY A 79 10.63 15.48 4.64
C GLY A 79 9.16 15.93 4.53
N VAL A 80 8.62 16.03 3.30
CA VAL A 80 7.18 16.27 3.08
C VAL A 80 6.34 15.14 3.66
N PHE A 81 6.70 13.88 3.41
CA PHE A 81 6.03 12.72 4.02
C PHE A 81 6.02 12.84 5.56
N GLN A 82 7.17 13.13 6.18
CA GLN A 82 7.27 13.28 7.63
C GLN A 82 6.36 14.40 8.17
N LYS A 83 6.27 15.53 7.45
CA LYS A 83 5.32 16.61 7.79
C LYS A 83 3.88 16.12 7.71
N LEU A 84 3.49 15.46 6.63
CA LEU A 84 2.11 15.03 6.41
C LEU A 84 1.67 13.98 7.44
N VAL A 85 2.49 12.96 7.69
CA VAL A 85 2.14 11.84 8.58
C VAL A 85 2.01 12.25 10.05
N SER A 86 2.56 13.41 10.43
CA SER A 86 2.41 13.97 11.77
C SER A 86 0.98 14.44 12.09
N SER A 87 0.16 14.71 11.07
CA SER A 87 -1.20 15.24 11.20
C SER A 87 -2.26 14.23 10.74
N LYS A 88 -3.27 13.98 11.60
CA LYS A 88 -4.38 13.06 11.30
C LYS A 88 -5.15 13.43 10.02
N ALA A 89 -5.28 14.72 9.74
CA ALA A 89 -5.98 15.21 8.55
C ALA A 89 -5.27 14.86 7.23
N ASN A 90 -3.96 14.59 7.30
CA ASN A 90 -3.10 14.47 6.12
C ASN A 90 -2.55 13.05 5.93
N GLU A 91 -2.95 12.09 6.78
CA GLU A 91 -2.40 10.72 6.78
C GLU A 91 -2.57 10.04 5.42
N ALA A 92 -3.74 10.15 4.79
CA ALA A 92 -3.97 9.60 3.45
C ALA A 92 -2.95 10.12 2.43
N SER A 93 -2.75 11.45 2.39
CA SER A 93 -1.75 12.08 1.52
C SER A 93 -0.32 11.65 1.83
N ALA A 94 0.00 11.41 3.10
CA ALA A 94 1.31 10.90 3.50
C ALA A 94 1.57 9.50 2.95
N PHE A 95 0.58 8.60 3.08
CA PHE A 95 0.68 7.23 2.58
C PHE A 95 0.62 7.15 1.06
N ASP A 96 -0.12 8.03 0.40
CA ASP A 96 -0.11 8.18 -1.06
C ASP A 96 1.29 8.50 -1.59
N LEU A 97 1.96 9.46 -0.94
CA LEU A 97 3.33 9.84 -1.28
C LEU A 97 4.32 8.70 -1.01
N LEU A 98 4.23 8.08 0.18
CA LEU A 98 5.11 7.00 0.59
C LEU A 98 4.98 5.77 -0.31
N SER A 99 3.75 5.39 -0.66
CA SER A 99 3.46 4.29 -1.59
C SER A 99 4.02 4.59 -2.98
N SER A 100 3.95 5.84 -3.43
CA SER A 100 4.50 6.24 -4.72
C SER A 100 6.02 6.17 -4.76
N VAL A 101 6.70 6.46 -3.64
CA VAL A 101 8.14 6.23 -3.51
C VAL A 101 8.44 4.74 -3.67
N VAL A 102 7.74 3.87 -2.95
CA VAL A 102 7.91 2.41 -3.03
C VAL A 102 7.64 1.85 -4.43
N ILE A 103 6.66 2.41 -5.15
CA ILE A 103 6.28 1.92 -6.48
C ILE A 103 7.25 2.38 -7.56
N HIS A 104 7.78 3.61 -7.48
CA HIS A 104 8.50 4.24 -8.59
C HIS A 104 10.00 4.43 -8.37
N VAL A 105 10.46 4.47 -7.12
CA VAL A 105 11.87 4.71 -6.80
C VAL A 105 12.57 3.36 -6.55
N PRO A 106 13.75 3.10 -7.14
CA PRO A 106 14.53 1.92 -6.82
C PRO A 106 14.90 1.88 -5.33
N LEU A 107 14.77 0.70 -4.70
CA LEU A 107 14.99 0.52 -3.26
C LEU A 107 16.36 1.05 -2.79
N ASP A 108 17.40 0.90 -3.61
CA ASP A 108 18.76 1.34 -3.29
C ASP A 108 18.87 2.86 -3.05
N ALA A 109 18.02 3.66 -3.68
CA ALA A 109 18.06 5.11 -3.57
C ALA A 109 17.58 5.64 -2.20
N TYR A 110 16.75 4.87 -1.47
CA TYR A 110 16.24 5.24 -0.14
C TYR A 110 16.51 4.19 0.93
N ARG A 111 17.34 3.18 0.63
CA ARG A 111 17.67 2.08 1.54
C ARG A 111 18.15 2.57 2.91
N ALA A 112 18.98 3.62 2.92
CA ALA A 112 19.51 4.22 4.14
C ALA A 112 18.43 4.93 4.99
N ASN A 113 17.36 5.42 4.37
CA ASN A 113 16.28 6.15 5.04
C ASN A 113 15.14 5.23 5.49
N LEU A 114 15.10 4.00 4.99
CA LEU A 114 13.97 3.10 5.19
C LEU A 114 13.72 2.76 6.67
N LYS A 115 14.78 2.65 7.47
CA LYS A 115 14.68 2.48 8.92
C LYS A 115 13.93 3.63 9.56
N ASP A 116 14.31 4.87 9.25
CA ASP A 116 13.68 6.07 9.80
C ASP A 116 12.22 6.19 9.34
N MET A 117 11.94 5.88 8.07
CA MET A 117 10.59 5.83 7.52
C MET A 117 9.71 4.87 8.32
N PHE A 118 10.20 3.66 8.60
CA PHE A 118 9.46 2.66 9.37
C PHE A 118 9.30 3.10 10.83
N GLN A 119 10.35 3.63 11.46
CA GLN A 119 10.27 4.16 12.82
C GLN A 119 9.21 5.25 12.96
N ILE A 120 9.11 6.19 12.01
CA ILE A 120 8.07 7.23 12.01
C ILE A 120 6.67 6.60 12.02
N LEU A 121 6.41 5.60 11.17
CA LEU A 121 5.12 4.92 11.13
C LEU A 121 4.82 4.15 12.42
N LEU A 122 5.83 3.49 13.00
CA LEU A 122 5.70 2.73 14.24
C LEU A 122 5.38 3.62 15.44
N VAL A 123 6.07 4.76 15.56
CA VAL A 123 5.78 5.76 16.60
C VAL A 123 4.33 6.26 16.49
N ARG A 124 3.84 6.46 15.26
CA ARG A 124 2.43 6.83 15.03
C ARG A 124 1.45 5.70 15.37
N LEU A 125 1.79 4.44 15.06
CA LEU A 125 1.00 3.27 15.46
C LEU A 125 0.90 3.11 16.98
N GLN A 126 1.91 3.54 17.74
CA GLN A 126 1.92 3.48 19.20
C GLN A 126 1.20 4.66 19.86
N SER A 127 1.48 5.89 19.43
CA SER A 127 1.05 7.12 20.11
C SER A 127 -0.23 7.76 19.55
N GLY A 128 -0.62 7.41 18.32
CA GLY A 128 -1.69 8.08 17.59
C GLY A 128 -2.62 7.13 16.84
N LYS A 129 -2.76 5.88 17.30
CA LYS A 129 -3.52 4.81 16.63
C LYS A 129 -4.97 5.23 16.37
N THR A 130 -5.33 5.40 15.10
CA THR A 130 -6.72 5.49 14.62
C THR A 130 -7.01 4.28 13.72
N PRO A 131 -8.28 3.82 13.60
CA PRO A 131 -8.62 2.74 12.67
C PRO A 131 -8.13 3.05 11.23
N ARG A 132 -8.29 4.31 10.81
CA ARG A 132 -7.81 4.82 9.53
C ARG A 132 -6.29 4.68 9.36
N PHE A 133 -5.51 5.10 10.36
CA PHE A 133 -4.05 5.01 10.28
C PHE A 133 -3.58 3.54 10.25
N VAL A 134 -4.24 2.67 11.02
CA VAL A 134 -3.94 1.23 11.00
C VAL A 134 -4.22 0.62 9.63
N ARG A 135 -5.36 0.95 9.01
CA ARG A 135 -5.70 0.54 7.64
C ARG A 135 -4.62 0.98 6.64
N LEU A 136 -4.27 2.27 6.63
CA LEU A 136 -3.26 2.81 5.72
C LEU A 136 -1.85 2.20 5.94
N ALA A 137 -1.45 2.02 7.21
CA ALA A 137 -0.15 1.44 7.56
C ALA A 137 -0.04 -0.03 7.16
N THR A 138 -1.06 -0.83 7.45
CA THR A 138 -1.09 -2.26 7.09
C THR A 138 -1.09 -2.44 5.57
N ASN A 139 -1.87 -1.64 4.84
CA ASN A 139 -1.86 -1.66 3.38
C ASN A 139 -0.49 -1.27 2.79
N PHE A 140 0.17 -0.25 3.36
CA PHE A 140 1.53 0.13 2.97
C PHE A 140 2.54 -0.99 3.22
N PHE A 141 2.47 -1.68 4.36
CA PHE A 141 3.34 -2.83 4.62
C PHE A 141 3.07 -3.97 3.63
N ALA A 142 1.81 -4.22 3.24
CA ALA A 142 1.48 -5.20 2.21
C ALA A 142 2.06 -4.81 0.85
N LEU A 143 1.98 -3.53 0.48
CA LEU A 143 2.61 -3.01 -0.73
C LEU A 143 4.13 -3.22 -0.70
N PHE A 144 4.79 -2.86 0.40
CA PHE A 144 6.24 -3.01 0.55
C PHE A 144 6.67 -4.47 0.45
N ILE A 145 5.98 -5.38 1.16
CA ILE A 145 6.23 -6.83 1.10
C ILE A 145 5.96 -7.36 -0.30
N GLY A 146 4.87 -6.93 -0.94
CA GLY A 146 4.55 -7.27 -2.33
C GLY A 146 5.68 -6.90 -3.29
N LYS A 147 6.31 -5.73 -3.10
CA LYS A 147 7.39 -5.23 -3.96
C LYS A 147 8.76 -5.85 -3.67
N PHE A 148 9.13 -6.00 -2.40
CA PHE A 148 10.49 -6.34 -2.00
C PHE A 148 10.63 -7.66 -1.24
N GLY A 149 9.52 -8.34 -0.96
CA GLY A 149 9.48 -9.60 -0.22
C GLY A 149 9.40 -9.42 1.30
N TYR A 150 9.00 -10.49 1.99
CA TYR A 150 8.89 -10.47 3.45
C TYR A 150 10.24 -10.34 4.15
N GLN A 151 11.29 -10.96 3.61
CA GLN A 151 12.62 -10.91 4.23
C GLN A 151 13.12 -9.48 4.39
N SER A 152 13.04 -8.66 3.32
CA SER A 152 13.42 -7.26 3.40
C SER A 152 12.61 -6.50 4.46
N TYR A 153 11.29 -6.70 4.51
CA TYR A 153 10.44 -6.10 5.55
C TYR A 153 10.87 -6.51 6.96
N SER A 154 11.12 -7.81 7.17
CA SER A 154 11.54 -8.35 8.46
C SER A 154 12.90 -7.82 8.90
N ASP A 155 13.87 -7.74 8.00
CA ASP A 155 15.23 -7.28 8.31
C ASP A 155 15.24 -5.84 8.84
N TYR A 156 14.49 -4.94 8.19
CA TYR A 156 14.38 -3.56 8.64
C TYR A 156 13.71 -3.45 10.01
N LEU A 157 12.62 -4.19 10.24
CA LEU A 157 11.94 -4.16 11.54
C LEU A 157 12.79 -4.80 12.63
N ASN A 158 13.50 -5.89 12.35
CA ASN A 158 14.41 -6.52 13.30
C ASN A 158 15.58 -5.59 13.67
N SER A 159 16.02 -4.72 12.76
CA SER A 159 17.02 -3.68 13.05
C SER A 159 16.53 -2.58 14.01
N ILE A 160 15.22 -2.48 14.22
CA ILE A 160 14.59 -1.59 15.19
C ILE A 160 14.38 -2.38 16.50
N GLN A 161 13.70 -3.52 16.41
CA GLN A 161 13.47 -4.44 17.52
C GLN A 161 13.27 -5.87 16.99
N PRO A 162 13.99 -6.88 17.51
CA PRO A 162 13.78 -8.27 17.10
C PRO A 162 12.33 -8.74 17.30
N GLY A 163 11.77 -9.42 16.30
CA GLY A 163 10.41 -9.97 16.34
C GLY A 163 9.29 -8.94 16.07
N LEU A 164 9.64 -7.67 15.85
CA LEU A 164 8.67 -6.60 15.65
C LEU A 164 7.76 -6.84 14.42
N GLY A 165 8.29 -7.41 13.34
CA GLY A 165 7.51 -7.74 12.14
C GLY A 165 6.34 -8.69 12.41
N LEU A 166 6.60 -9.81 13.09
CA LEU A 166 5.56 -10.77 13.47
C LEU A 166 4.61 -10.19 14.52
N MET A 167 5.12 -9.38 15.46
CA MET A 167 4.29 -8.68 16.43
C MET A 167 3.29 -7.73 15.75
N LEU A 168 3.70 -6.98 14.72
CA LEU A 168 2.78 -6.10 13.97
C LEU A 168 1.74 -6.90 13.20
N VAL A 169 2.14 -8.00 12.56
CA VAL A 169 1.18 -8.88 11.86
C VAL A 169 0.12 -9.41 12.83
N THR A 170 0.55 -9.91 13.99
CA THR A 170 -0.35 -10.52 14.97
C THR A 170 -1.21 -9.53 15.76
N GLN A 171 -0.63 -8.42 16.22
CA GLN A 171 -1.29 -7.49 17.14
C GLN A 171 -1.96 -6.30 16.46
N VAL A 172 -1.65 -6.06 15.19
CA VAL A 172 -2.16 -4.89 14.45
C VAL A 172 -2.88 -5.32 13.18
N TRP A 173 -2.22 -6.10 12.33
CA TRP A 173 -2.72 -6.40 10.99
C TRP A 173 -3.90 -7.37 11.01
N ILE A 174 -3.74 -8.54 11.62
CA ILE A 174 -4.79 -9.56 11.70
C ILE A 174 -6.04 -9.01 12.41
N PRO A 175 -5.95 -8.33 13.57
CA PRO A 175 -7.10 -7.70 14.21
C PRO A 175 -7.81 -6.69 13.31
N ARG A 176 -7.06 -5.90 12.53
CA ARG A 176 -7.64 -4.95 11.58
C ARG A 176 -8.46 -5.65 10.50
N LEU A 177 -7.96 -6.75 9.93
CA LEU A 177 -8.72 -7.52 8.93
C LEU A 177 -10.02 -8.11 9.52
N GLN A 178 -10.11 -8.25 10.84
CA GLN A 178 -11.34 -8.70 11.48
C GLN A 178 -12.43 -7.63 11.48
N THR A 179 -12.08 -6.36 11.68
CA THR A 179 -13.02 -5.25 11.82
C THR A 179 -13.22 -4.44 10.55
N ASP A 180 -12.24 -4.42 9.67
CA ASP A 180 -12.18 -3.57 8.48
C ASP A 180 -11.57 -4.41 7.33
N THR A 181 -12.44 -5.05 6.55
CA THR A 181 -12.01 -5.95 5.47
C THR A 181 -11.72 -5.14 4.19
N PRO A 182 -10.50 -5.24 3.64
CA PRO A 182 -10.12 -4.55 2.40
C PRO A 182 -11.06 -4.82 1.22
N VAL A 183 -11.19 -3.83 0.33
CA VAL A 183 -11.92 -3.93 -0.95
C VAL A 183 -11.12 -3.33 -2.10
N LYS A 184 -11.52 -3.63 -3.34
CA LYS A 184 -10.94 -3.09 -4.59
C LYS A 184 -9.40 -3.24 -4.63
N MET A 185 -8.70 -2.16 -4.94
CA MET A 185 -7.23 -2.13 -5.04
C MET A 185 -6.55 -2.45 -3.70
N GLU A 186 -7.16 -2.04 -2.59
CA GLU A 186 -6.65 -2.35 -1.26
C GLU A 186 -6.62 -3.87 -1.02
N ALA A 187 -7.70 -4.56 -1.38
CA ALA A 187 -7.77 -6.02 -1.31
C ALA A 187 -6.71 -6.71 -2.16
N LYS A 188 -6.45 -6.19 -3.37
CA LYS A 188 -5.37 -6.72 -4.23
C LYS A 188 -4.00 -6.58 -3.55
N ILE A 189 -3.69 -5.39 -3.04
CA ILE A 189 -2.40 -5.11 -2.37
C ILE A 189 -2.22 -6.02 -1.15
N GLU A 190 -3.26 -6.17 -0.34
CA GLU A 190 -3.28 -7.02 0.86
C GLU A 190 -3.09 -8.50 0.50
N VAL A 191 -3.85 -9.03 -0.47
CA VAL A 191 -3.70 -10.44 -0.88
C VAL A 191 -2.31 -10.72 -1.41
N VAL A 192 -1.74 -9.84 -2.24
CA VAL A 192 -0.36 -10.00 -2.74
C VAL A 192 0.65 -9.99 -1.58
N GLY A 193 0.55 -9.03 -0.67
CA GLY A 193 1.44 -8.93 0.49
C GLY A 193 1.34 -10.15 1.40
N LEU A 194 0.13 -10.51 1.84
CA LEU A 194 -0.12 -11.64 2.74
C LEU A 194 0.25 -12.99 2.12
N THR A 195 0.09 -13.15 0.79
CA THR A 195 0.57 -14.34 0.07
C THR A 195 2.06 -14.53 0.25
N LYS A 196 2.85 -13.46 0.10
CA LYS A 196 4.30 -13.52 0.32
C LYS A 196 4.64 -13.81 1.77
N ILE A 197 3.93 -13.24 2.74
CA ILE A 197 4.12 -13.58 4.16
C ILE A 197 3.91 -15.09 4.37
N LEU A 198 2.80 -15.65 3.87
CA LEU A 198 2.46 -17.07 4.05
C LEU A 198 3.44 -18.01 3.35
N CYS A 199 3.87 -17.67 2.13
CA CYS A 199 4.57 -18.59 1.24
C CYS A 199 6.09 -18.44 1.22
N GLU A 200 6.61 -17.31 1.73
CA GLU A 200 8.03 -16.94 1.67
C GLU A 200 8.66 -16.71 3.05
N THR A 201 7.96 -17.05 4.15
CA THR A 201 8.47 -16.88 5.52
C THR A 201 8.69 -18.22 6.23
N PRO A 202 9.91 -18.80 6.17
CA PRO A 202 10.22 -20.05 6.87
C PRO A 202 10.01 -19.98 8.39
N THR A 203 10.25 -18.82 9.00
CA THR A 203 10.10 -18.60 10.44
C THR A 203 8.67 -18.83 10.94
N LEU A 204 7.66 -18.72 10.07
CA LEU A 204 6.27 -19.03 10.41
C LEU A 204 6.01 -20.53 10.65
N LEU A 205 6.98 -21.39 10.34
CA LEU A 205 6.87 -22.84 10.43
C LEU A 205 7.84 -23.45 11.44
N ALA A 206 8.46 -22.60 12.29
CA ALA A 206 9.53 -23.00 13.18
C ALA A 206 9.03 -23.74 14.42
N ASP A 207 7.89 -23.32 14.97
CA ASP A 207 7.26 -23.87 16.16
C ASP A 207 5.73 -23.70 16.15
N THR A 208 5.05 -24.33 17.09
CA THR A 208 3.57 -24.33 17.19
C THR A 208 2.97 -22.92 17.33
N ASN A 209 3.63 -21.98 18.00
CA ASN A 209 3.14 -20.61 18.13
C ASN A 209 3.22 -19.89 16.77
N THR A 210 4.33 -20.04 16.06
CA THR A 210 4.48 -19.46 14.72
C THR A 210 3.54 -20.10 13.69
N GLU A 211 3.25 -21.40 13.81
CA GLU A 211 2.26 -22.10 12.97
C GLU A 211 0.84 -21.58 13.22
N GLN A 212 0.49 -21.24 14.46
CA GLN A 212 -0.79 -20.58 14.76
C GLN A 212 -0.88 -19.19 14.11
N ILE A 213 0.20 -18.43 14.11
CA ILE A 213 0.25 -17.13 13.40
C ILE A 213 0.04 -17.34 11.90
N TRP A 214 0.69 -18.34 11.30
CA TRP A 214 0.49 -18.71 9.91
C TRP A 214 -0.99 -19.02 9.62
N ALA A 215 -1.63 -19.82 10.48
CA ALA A 215 -3.05 -20.17 10.36
C ALA A 215 -3.97 -18.92 10.43
N GLN A 216 -3.68 -17.97 11.32
CA GLN A 216 -4.44 -16.72 11.41
C GLN A 216 -4.28 -15.84 10.16
N ILE A 217 -3.07 -15.78 9.58
CA ILE A 217 -2.82 -15.05 8.33
C ILE A 217 -3.57 -15.72 7.17
N LEU A 218 -3.58 -17.05 7.11
CA LEU A 218 -4.35 -17.81 6.11
C LEU A 218 -5.84 -17.47 6.19
N ALA A 219 -6.42 -17.53 7.40
CA ALA A 219 -7.83 -17.20 7.61
C ALA A 219 -8.14 -15.74 7.21
N GLY A 220 -7.28 -14.79 7.59
CA GLY A 220 -7.39 -13.38 7.19
C GLY A 220 -7.33 -13.18 5.68
N THR A 221 -6.42 -13.87 5.00
CA THR A 221 -6.28 -13.82 3.54
C THR A 221 -7.53 -14.38 2.85
N MET A 222 -8.02 -15.53 3.31
CA MET A 222 -9.24 -16.15 2.78
C MET A 222 -10.47 -15.29 3.02
N LYS A 223 -10.55 -14.57 4.15
CA LYS A 223 -11.63 -13.62 4.42
C LYS A 223 -11.69 -12.50 3.38
N ILE A 224 -10.54 -11.99 2.93
CA ILE A 224 -10.48 -11.00 1.84
C ILE A 224 -10.91 -11.66 0.53
N ILE A 225 -10.34 -12.82 0.17
CA ILE A 225 -10.60 -13.47 -1.12
C ILE A 225 -12.07 -13.88 -1.29
N THR A 226 -12.70 -14.36 -0.21
CA THR A 226 -14.10 -14.80 -0.23
C THR A 226 -15.11 -13.66 -0.06
N ASN A 227 -14.65 -12.44 0.23
CA ASN A 227 -15.52 -11.28 0.32
C ASN A 227 -16.02 -10.89 -1.10
N PRO A 228 -17.33 -10.90 -1.37
CA PRO A 228 -17.87 -10.52 -2.68
C PRO A 228 -17.55 -9.07 -3.09
N GLN A 229 -17.28 -8.20 -2.12
CA GLN A 229 -16.91 -6.80 -2.35
C GLN A 229 -15.42 -6.61 -2.64
N ALA A 230 -14.58 -7.64 -2.51
CA ALA A 230 -13.13 -7.53 -2.67
C ALA A 230 -12.72 -7.01 -4.06
N ARG A 231 -13.43 -7.39 -5.13
CA ARG A 231 -13.27 -6.86 -6.51
C ARG A 231 -11.82 -6.46 -6.86
N MET A 232 -10.88 -7.40 -6.76
CA MET A 232 -9.42 -7.16 -6.83
C MET A 232 -8.88 -6.80 -8.23
N GLY A 233 -9.69 -6.91 -9.28
CA GLY A 233 -9.32 -6.51 -10.63
C GLY A 233 -9.66 -5.05 -10.91
N LEU A 234 -8.96 -4.44 -11.86
CA LEU A 234 -9.41 -3.19 -12.48
C LEU A 234 -10.69 -3.49 -13.26
N SER A 235 -11.84 -2.94 -12.86
CA SER A 235 -13.05 -3.07 -13.67
C SER A 235 -12.86 -2.29 -14.97
N ALA A 236 -13.18 -2.91 -16.11
CA ALA A 236 -13.23 -2.22 -17.39
C ALA A 236 -14.37 -1.18 -17.32
N GLY A 237 -14.03 0.06 -16.99
CA GLY A 237 -15.00 1.13 -16.74
C GLY A 237 -14.84 1.85 -15.39
N ALA A 238 -13.89 1.47 -14.54
CA ALA A 238 -13.49 2.27 -13.38
C ALA A 238 -12.82 3.59 -13.83
N GLY A 239 -13.63 4.53 -14.30
CA GLY A 239 -13.29 5.95 -14.31
C GLY A 239 -13.13 6.47 -12.88
N ALA A 240 -12.77 7.74 -12.75
CA ALA A 240 -12.50 8.44 -11.49
C ALA A 240 -13.61 8.42 -10.42
N GLU A 241 -14.77 7.83 -10.71
CA GLU A 241 -15.89 7.62 -9.79
C GLU A 241 -15.63 6.50 -8.77
N ASP A 242 -14.75 5.53 -9.07
CA ASP A 242 -14.56 4.33 -8.24
C ASP A 242 -13.31 4.38 -7.33
N ALA A 243 -12.53 5.46 -7.44
CA ALA A 243 -11.50 5.77 -6.47
C ALA A 243 -12.21 6.21 -5.18
N ASP A 244 -12.25 5.30 -4.20
CA ASP A 244 -12.60 5.59 -2.81
C ASP A 244 -11.54 6.55 -2.26
N TYR A 245 -11.60 7.81 -2.70
CA TYR A 245 -11.16 8.89 -1.86
C TYR A 245 -12.11 8.81 -0.68
N GLU A 246 -11.64 8.28 0.45
CA GLU A 246 -12.23 8.65 1.72
C GLU A 246 -12.41 10.16 1.61
N GLU A 247 -13.67 10.62 1.57
CA GLU A 247 -13.97 12.00 1.83
C GLU A 247 -13.16 12.28 3.09
N THR A 248 -12.05 13.02 2.91
CA THR A 248 -11.46 13.75 4.03
C THR A 248 -12.68 14.31 4.72
N GLU A 249 -12.89 14.00 6.00
CA GLU A 249 -13.90 14.69 6.80
C GLU A 249 -13.51 16.17 6.71
N ILE A 250 -14.00 16.82 5.65
CA ILE A 250 -13.86 18.22 5.37
C ILE A 250 -14.90 18.76 6.34
N GLY A 251 -14.46 19.00 7.58
CA GLY A 251 -15.20 19.86 8.47
C GLY A 251 -15.32 21.20 7.76
N TYR A 252 -16.42 21.42 7.04
CA TYR A 252 -16.90 22.69 6.50
C TYR A 252 -15.81 23.70 6.06
N ASP A 253 -14.75 23.24 5.40
CA ASP A 253 -13.65 24.11 4.94
C ASP A 253 -13.61 24.06 3.41
N ALA A 254 -14.09 25.14 2.79
CA ALA A 254 -14.24 25.31 1.34
C ALA A 254 -12.90 25.40 0.56
N ALA A 255 -11.80 24.90 1.14
CA ALA A 255 -10.44 25.20 0.72
C ALA A 255 -9.89 24.32 -0.42
N PHE A 256 -10.48 23.15 -0.70
CA PHE A 256 -10.09 22.30 -1.83
C PHE A 256 -11.30 21.92 -2.67
N SER A 257 -11.16 22.03 -4.00
CA SER A 257 -12.15 21.55 -4.96
C SER A 257 -11.46 20.77 -6.06
N ARG A 258 -11.96 19.57 -6.32
CA ARG A 258 -11.42 18.68 -7.35
C ARG A 258 -11.92 19.09 -8.73
N LEU A 259 -11.02 19.12 -9.70
CA LEU A 259 -11.39 19.25 -11.11
C LEU A 259 -12.03 17.95 -11.60
N HIS A 260 -13.34 17.97 -11.83
CA HIS A 260 -14.13 16.79 -12.19
C HIS A 260 -13.62 16.08 -13.45
N PHE A 261 -13.28 16.85 -14.49
CA PHE A 261 -12.76 16.32 -15.76
C PHE A 261 -11.24 16.03 -15.75
N ALA A 262 -10.56 16.28 -14.62
CA ALA A 262 -9.15 15.95 -14.44
C ALA A 262 -8.99 14.62 -13.68
N ALA A 263 -9.75 13.60 -14.09
CA ALA A 263 -9.72 12.26 -13.53
C ALA A 263 -8.29 11.67 -13.51
N ARG A 264 -7.91 11.03 -12.40
CA ARG A 264 -6.66 10.28 -12.26
C ARG A 264 -6.94 8.82 -12.60
N ALA A 265 -6.09 8.20 -13.42
CA ALA A 265 -6.10 6.75 -13.59
C ALA A 265 -5.60 6.08 -12.31
N VAL A 266 -6.36 5.12 -11.78
CA VAL A 266 -5.92 4.31 -10.64
C VAL A 266 -4.69 3.51 -11.06
N LEU A 267 -3.58 3.70 -10.36
CA LEU A 267 -2.35 2.94 -10.60
C LEU A 267 -2.45 1.59 -9.90
N ASP A 268 -2.37 0.52 -10.67
CA ASP A 268 -2.20 -0.83 -10.14
C ASP A 268 -0.71 -1.04 -9.78
N PRO A 269 -0.34 -1.23 -8.50
CA PRO A 269 1.03 -1.49 -8.13
C PRO A 269 1.50 -2.88 -8.55
N PHE A 270 0.62 -3.84 -8.83
CA PHE A 270 0.97 -5.22 -9.18
C PHE A 270 0.31 -5.64 -10.50
N PRO A 271 0.61 -4.97 -11.64
CA PRO A 271 0.01 -5.30 -12.93
C PRO A 271 0.32 -6.74 -13.40
N GLU A 272 1.41 -7.33 -12.90
CA GLU A 272 1.78 -8.73 -13.09
C GLU A 272 0.81 -9.72 -12.43
N ALA A 273 0.21 -9.34 -11.29
CA ALA A 273 -0.74 -10.16 -10.54
C ALA A 273 -2.16 -9.96 -11.08
N LYS A 274 -2.47 -10.60 -12.22
CA LYS A 274 -3.76 -10.46 -12.91
C LYS A 274 -4.93 -11.00 -12.09
N ASP A 275 -4.72 -12.13 -11.39
CA ASP A 275 -5.70 -12.73 -10.48
C ASP A 275 -4.99 -13.08 -9.17
N PRO A 276 -4.90 -12.13 -8.22
CA PRO A 276 -4.18 -12.33 -6.96
C PRO A 276 -4.66 -13.53 -6.15
N ALA A 277 -5.94 -13.92 -6.27
CA ALA A 277 -6.48 -15.08 -5.58
C ALA A 277 -5.96 -16.38 -6.21
N VAL A 278 -5.89 -16.47 -7.53
CA VAL A 278 -5.28 -17.62 -8.22
C VAL A 278 -3.78 -17.70 -7.93
N ASP A 279 -3.08 -16.57 -7.91
CA ASP A 279 -1.66 -16.51 -7.57
C ASP A 279 -1.41 -16.96 -6.13
N PHE A 280 -2.27 -16.56 -5.19
CA PHE A 280 -2.28 -17.06 -3.82
C PHE A 280 -2.42 -18.60 -3.75
N ALA A 281 -3.40 -19.17 -4.44
CA ALA A 281 -3.62 -20.63 -4.41
C ALA A 281 -2.44 -21.41 -4.99
N LYS A 282 -1.81 -20.90 -6.06
CA LYS A 282 -0.58 -21.48 -6.62
C LYS A 282 0.60 -21.37 -5.66
N GLY A 283 0.75 -20.22 -4.98
CA GLY A 283 1.78 -20.02 -3.96
C GLY A 283 1.62 -21.00 -2.80
N LEU A 284 0.39 -21.16 -2.30
CA LEU A 284 0.05 -22.10 -1.25
C LEU A 284 0.33 -23.55 -1.68
N TYR A 285 -0.06 -23.94 -2.90
CA TYR A 285 0.26 -25.26 -3.46
C TYR A 285 1.78 -25.53 -3.52
N GLY A 286 2.57 -24.55 -3.96
CA GLY A 286 4.02 -24.66 -3.99
C GLY A 286 4.64 -24.78 -2.59
N LEU A 287 4.06 -24.13 -1.59
CA LEU A 287 4.48 -24.28 -0.19
C LEU A 287 4.16 -25.68 0.36
N CYS A 288 2.94 -26.18 0.13
CA CYS A 288 2.51 -27.52 0.56
C CYS A 288 3.37 -28.61 -0.09
N SER A 289 3.62 -28.50 -1.40
CA SER A 289 4.43 -29.47 -2.15
C SER A 289 5.88 -29.57 -1.65
N ARG A 290 6.43 -28.48 -1.12
CA ARG A 290 7.78 -28.45 -0.50
C ARG A 290 7.80 -29.04 0.91
N ASN A 291 6.65 -29.19 1.56
CA ASN A 291 6.54 -29.72 2.93
C ASN A 291 5.35 -30.71 3.03
N PRO A 292 5.45 -31.89 2.39
CA PRO A 292 4.35 -32.84 2.33
C PRO A 292 3.84 -33.25 3.73
N GLY A 293 2.51 -33.30 3.89
CA GLY A 293 1.84 -33.73 5.13
C GLY A 293 1.80 -32.71 6.26
N LYS A 294 2.55 -31.60 6.19
CA LYS A 294 2.58 -30.57 7.25
C LYS A 294 1.36 -29.64 7.23
N PHE A 295 0.96 -29.19 6.04
CA PHE A 295 -0.04 -28.14 5.87
C PHE A 295 -1.51 -28.58 5.94
N PRO A 296 -1.93 -29.78 5.51
CA PRO A 296 -3.34 -30.18 5.59
C PRO A 296 -3.98 -30.00 6.98
N PRO A 297 -3.39 -30.48 8.10
CA PRO A 297 -3.98 -30.26 9.42
C PRO A 297 -3.98 -28.78 9.83
N LEU A 298 -2.97 -28.02 9.44
CA LEU A 298 -2.85 -26.60 9.77
C LEU A 298 -3.90 -25.76 9.02
N ILE A 299 -4.13 -26.05 7.74
CA ILE A 299 -5.18 -25.41 6.91
C ILE A 299 -6.56 -25.74 7.47
N GLN A 300 -6.81 -27.01 7.82
CA GLN A 300 -8.08 -27.42 8.41
C GLN A 300 -8.33 -26.66 9.71
N HIS A 301 -7.33 -26.58 10.59
CA HIS A 301 -7.42 -25.82 11.83
C HIS A 301 -7.63 -24.32 11.62
N ALA A 302 -6.93 -23.72 10.64
CA ALA A 302 -7.05 -22.29 10.32
C ALA A 302 -8.47 -21.89 9.90
N LEU A 303 -9.14 -22.75 9.13
CA LEU A 303 -10.42 -22.44 8.50
C LEU A 303 -11.62 -23.04 9.25
N GLN A 304 -11.38 -23.80 10.33
CA GLN A 304 -12.45 -24.48 11.08
C GLN A 304 -13.51 -23.54 11.65
N ALA A 305 -13.15 -22.28 11.93
CA ALA A 305 -14.03 -21.30 12.56
C ALA A 305 -15.10 -20.74 11.60
N ASP A 306 -14.86 -20.79 10.29
CA ASP A 306 -15.80 -20.31 9.28
C ASP A 306 -15.82 -21.25 8.06
N PRO A 307 -16.86 -22.10 7.92
CA PRO A 307 -17.00 -23.03 6.80
C PRO A 307 -16.97 -22.36 5.42
N LYS A 308 -17.33 -21.08 5.31
CA LYS A 308 -17.27 -20.34 4.04
C LYS A 308 -15.85 -20.18 3.54
N LEU A 309 -14.88 -20.04 4.47
CA LEU A 309 -13.48 -19.92 4.10
C LEU A 309 -12.92 -21.24 3.57
N ALA A 310 -13.30 -22.37 4.18
CA ALA A 310 -12.92 -23.69 3.71
C ALA A 310 -13.49 -23.98 2.31
N ALA A 311 -14.81 -23.79 2.12
CA ALA A 311 -15.46 -23.94 0.81
C ALA A 311 -14.90 -22.95 -0.24
N GLY A 312 -14.57 -21.73 0.19
CA GLY A 312 -13.92 -20.72 -0.64
C GLY A 312 -12.53 -21.14 -1.11
N LEU A 313 -11.73 -21.76 -0.22
CA LEU A 313 -10.41 -22.28 -0.57
C LEU A 313 -10.54 -23.46 -1.55
N GLU A 314 -11.47 -24.38 -1.32
CA GLU A 314 -11.74 -25.51 -2.23
C GLU A 314 -12.09 -25.05 -3.64
N SER A 315 -13.02 -24.08 -3.76
CA SER A 315 -13.38 -23.47 -5.04
C SER A 315 -12.19 -22.79 -5.70
N LEU A 316 -11.35 -22.11 -4.91
CA LEU A 316 -10.20 -21.39 -5.41
C LEU A 316 -9.11 -22.33 -5.95
N VAL A 317 -8.80 -23.42 -5.26
CA VAL A 317 -7.78 -24.38 -5.71
C VAL A 317 -8.24 -25.11 -6.98
N GLN A 318 -9.54 -25.42 -7.08
CA GLN A 318 -10.15 -25.94 -8.32
C GLN A 318 -10.00 -24.94 -9.48
N LYS A 319 -10.37 -23.67 -9.25
CA LYS A 319 -10.21 -22.60 -10.25
C LYS A 319 -8.75 -22.42 -10.68
N ALA A 320 -7.81 -22.56 -9.75
CA ALA A 320 -6.37 -22.45 -10.02
C ALA A 320 -5.77 -23.70 -10.67
N GLY A 321 -6.50 -24.82 -10.74
CA GLY A 321 -6.02 -26.10 -11.28
C GLY A 321 -4.96 -26.77 -10.41
N VAL A 322 -4.99 -26.56 -9.09
CA VAL A 322 -4.04 -27.13 -8.12
C VAL A 322 -4.74 -27.99 -7.07
N SER A 323 -4.00 -28.86 -6.40
CA SER A 323 -4.52 -29.72 -5.32
C SER A 323 -3.65 -29.60 -4.08
N LEU A 324 -4.24 -29.21 -2.96
CA LEU A 324 -3.57 -29.17 -1.66
C LEU A 324 -3.63 -30.58 -1.06
N VAL A 325 -2.62 -31.40 -1.37
CA VAL A 325 -2.43 -32.75 -0.80
C VAL A 325 -1.65 -32.67 0.50
#